data_AF-A0A7Y1LEF6-F1
#
_entry.id   AF-A0A7Y1LEF6-F1
#
_cell.length_a   1.000
_cell.length_b   1.000
_cell.length_c   1.000
_cell.angle_alpha   90.00
_cell.angle_beta   90.00
_cell.angle_gamma   90.00
#
_symmetry.space_group_name_H-M   'P 1'
#
loop_
_entity.id
_entity.type
_entity.pdbx_description
1 polymer ?
#
loop_
_entity_poly.entity_id
_entity_poly.type
_entity_poly.pdbx_seq_one_letter_code
_entity_poly.pdbx_strand_id
1 'polypeptide(L)'
;MRALKQHELSLADRLADMAVDALIDEADLSPKPALVDRRGNGAHSDLHLGLMHASALSLWPMFKEMAEAALDIGEVGLPLREALGRIGREGEQAMLATTQGVNTHRGAIWALGLLTAAAALEPRAVTLTAAKLALLNDRYAPQPMSHGAQVAQRYGARGAREEAQLGFPSVTQRGLPQLHKSRRAYAGEQNARLDALLAIMTDLADTCVLYRAGTEGLAAMQQGAQAVLDAGGSATLAGRRQLHELDLQLLALNASPGGAADLLAACLFIDRLDGAL
;
A
#
# COMPACT_ATOMS: atom_id res chain seq x y z
N MET A 1 9.22 43.05 -15.42
CA MET A 1 8.70 42.08 -14.44
C MET A 1 7.97 40.97 -15.19
N ARG A 2 8.64 39.85 -15.48
CA ARG A 2 7.95 38.64 -15.96
C ARG A 2 7.20 38.07 -14.77
N ALA A 3 5.86 38.10 -14.81
CA ALA A 3 5.05 37.33 -13.88
C ALA A 3 5.55 35.88 -13.92
N LEU A 4 5.90 35.33 -12.76
CA LEU A 4 6.08 33.90 -12.58
C LEU A 4 4.79 33.26 -13.08
N LYS A 5 4.82 32.63 -14.26
CA LYS A 5 3.74 31.74 -14.69
C LYS A 5 3.64 30.68 -13.60
N GLN A 6 2.59 30.74 -12.78
CA GLN A 6 2.20 29.62 -11.95
C GLN A 6 1.99 28.46 -12.92
N HIS A 7 2.91 27.49 -12.88
CA HIS A 7 2.73 26.25 -13.62
C HIS A 7 1.59 25.53 -12.91
N GLU A 8 0.41 25.49 -13.53
CA GLU A 8 -0.64 24.59 -13.06
C GLU A 8 -0.11 23.17 -13.18
N LEU A 9 -0.10 22.44 -12.06
CA LEU A 9 0.31 21.04 -12.03
C LEU A 9 -0.63 20.23 -12.93
N SER A 10 -0.07 19.37 -13.77
CA SER A 10 -0.87 18.48 -14.59
C SER A 10 -1.65 17.49 -13.72
N LEU A 11 -2.65 16.80 -14.28
CA LEU A 11 -3.31 15.70 -13.57
C LEU A 11 -2.30 14.61 -13.17
N ALA A 12 -1.34 14.30 -14.04
CA ALA A 12 -0.30 13.31 -13.76
C ALA A 12 0.61 13.73 -12.60
N ASP A 13 1.02 15.01 -12.53
CA ASP A 13 1.80 15.52 -11.39
C ASP A 13 1.01 15.39 -10.08
N ARG A 14 -0.27 15.78 -10.08
CA ARG A 14 -1.13 15.67 -8.89
C ARG A 14 -1.32 14.23 -8.43
N LEU A 15 -1.55 13.28 -9.34
CA LEU A 15 -1.70 11.87 -8.99
C LEU A 15 -0.39 11.28 -8.46
N ALA A 16 0.76 11.68 -9.01
CA ALA A 16 2.07 11.30 -8.50
C ALA A 16 2.32 11.84 -7.08
N ASP A 17 2.01 13.11 -6.82
CA ASP A 17 2.08 13.70 -5.48
C ASP A 17 1.21 12.93 -4.49
N MET A 18 -0.06 12.66 -4.86
CA MET A 18 -0.99 11.92 -4.01
C MET A 18 -0.50 10.50 -3.68
N ALA A 19 0.12 9.81 -4.64
CA ALA A 19 0.66 8.45 -4.44
C ALA A 19 1.89 8.46 -3.53
N VAL A 20 2.80 9.41 -3.71
CA VAL A 20 3.99 9.57 -2.85
C VAL A 20 3.59 10.01 -1.45
N ASP A 21 2.68 10.96 -1.31
CA ASP A 21 2.14 11.39 -0.02
C ASP A 21 1.47 10.23 0.72
N ALA A 22 0.75 9.35 0.02
CA ALA A 22 0.17 8.16 0.63
C ALA A 22 1.23 7.18 1.17
N LEU A 23 2.35 6.99 0.46
CA LEU A 23 3.48 6.20 0.95
C LEU A 23 4.17 6.84 2.15
N ILE A 24 4.37 8.15 2.12
CA ILE A 24 4.98 8.88 3.24
C ILE A 24 4.06 8.83 4.46
N ASP A 25 2.75 9.07 4.28
CA ASP A 25 1.75 9.01 5.34
C ASP A 25 1.66 7.63 5.99
N GLU A 26 1.76 6.56 5.18
CA GLU A 26 1.86 5.18 5.67
C GLU A 26 3.13 5.00 6.50
N ALA A 27 4.29 5.40 5.97
CA ALA A 27 5.58 5.23 6.62
C ALA A 27 5.64 5.98 7.97
N ASP A 28 5.07 7.18 8.01
CA ASP A 28 5.02 8.07 9.17
C ASP A 28 4.00 7.66 10.23
N LEU A 29 3.05 6.78 9.90
CA LEU A 29 2.06 6.31 10.85
C LEU A 29 2.75 5.56 11.99
N SER A 30 2.39 5.89 13.23
CA SER A 30 2.98 5.30 14.42
C SER A 30 1.98 5.33 15.57
N PRO A 31 1.86 4.28 16.40
CA PRO A 31 2.62 3.02 16.35
C PRO A 31 2.06 2.01 15.34
N LYS A 32 2.87 1.51 14.39
CA LYS A 32 2.49 0.40 13.50
C LYS A 32 3.08 -0.92 14.04
N PRO A 33 2.26 -1.97 14.25
CA PRO A 33 2.70 -3.19 14.91
C PRO A 33 3.71 -3.97 14.05
N ALA A 34 4.93 -4.17 14.58
CA ALA A 34 6.08 -4.83 13.96
C ALA A 34 6.53 -4.30 12.58
N LEU A 35 5.97 -3.19 12.12
CA LEU A 35 6.39 -2.47 10.92
C LEU A 35 7.41 -1.39 11.26
N VAL A 36 8.08 -0.88 10.23
CA VAL A 36 8.92 0.32 10.36
C VAL A 36 8.02 1.52 10.65
N ASP A 37 8.34 2.27 11.69
CA ASP A 37 7.66 3.51 12.05
C ASP A 37 8.63 4.46 12.78
N ARG A 38 8.11 5.51 13.44
CA ARG A 38 8.92 6.49 14.19
C ARG A 38 9.61 5.91 15.43
N ARG A 39 9.22 4.73 15.89
CA ARG A 39 9.79 4.04 17.07
C ARG A 39 10.98 3.17 16.69
N GLY A 40 11.07 2.71 15.44
CA GLY A 40 12.20 1.94 14.94
C GLY A 40 11.90 1.11 13.70
N ASN A 41 12.70 0.05 13.52
CA ASN A 41 12.73 -0.76 12.30
C ASN A 41 11.68 -1.89 12.28
N GLY A 42 10.85 -2.00 13.31
CA GLY A 42 9.92 -3.12 13.48
C GLY A 42 10.65 -4.47 13.48
N ALA A 43 10.11 -5.44 12.76
CA ALA A 43 10.74 -6.75 12.58
C ALA A 43 11.95 -6.72 11.62
N HIS A 44 12.29 -5.60 10.99
CA HIS A 44 13.38 -5.54 10.00
C HIS A 44 14.72 -5.14 10.63
N SER A 45 15.81 -5.66 10.06
CA SER A 45 17.18 -5.22 10.37
C SER A 45 17.75 -4.28 9.31
N ASP A 46 17.15 -4.26 8.12
CA ASP A 46 17.63 -3.63 6.89
C ASP A 46 16.77 -2.43 6.45
N LEU A 47 15.62 -2.20 7.09
CA LEU A 47 14.74 -1.06 6.83
C LEU A 47 14.72 -0.10 8.01
N HIS A 48 14.63 1.20 7.73
CA HIS A 48 14.39 2.25 8.71
C HIS A 48 13.58 3.39 8.06
N LEU A 49 12.96 4.27 8.86
CA LEU A 49 12.04 5.30 8.37
C LEU A 49 12.63 6.19 7.25
N GLY A 50 13.89 6.63 7.39
CA GLY A 50 14.52 7.46 6.35
C GLY A 50 14.68 6.76 5.00
N LEU A 51 14.76 5.42 4.98
CA LEU A 51 14.84 4.61 3.76
C LEU A 51 13.47 4.47 3.13
N MET A 52 12.42 4.35 3.96
CA MET A 52 11.03 4.39 3.51
C MET A 52 10.75 5.71 2.80
N HIS A 53 11.14 6.85 3.39
CA HIS A 53 10.97 8.17 2.75
C HIS A 53 11.75 8.30 1.46
N ALA A 54 13.03 7.91 1.44
CA ALA A 54 13.85 7.95 0.23
C ALA A 54 13.25 7.08 -0.89
N SER A 55 12.76 5.89 -0.53
CA SER A 55 12.06 4.99 -1.45
C SER A 55 10.79 5.62 -2.01
N ALA A 56 9.91 6.19 -1.17
CA ALA A 56 8.67 6.82 -1.61
C ALA A 56 8.94 7.96 -2.61
N LEU A 57 9.90 8.84 -2.29
CA LEU A 57 10.28 9.96 -3.15
C LEU A 57 10.89 9.49 -4.49
N SER A 58 11.67 8.41 -4.49
CA SER A 58 12.25 7.85 -5.73
C SER A 58 11.21 7.34 -6.73
N LEU A 59 9.99 7.04 -6.25
CA LEU A 59 8.90 6.50 -7.05
C LEU A 59 8.02 7.57 -7.70
N TRP A 60 8.22 8.86 -7.36
CA TRP A 60 7.44 9.95 -7.94
C TRP A 60 7.44 9.95 -9.48
N PRO A 61 8.60 9.84 -10.17
CA PRO A 61 8.64 9.88 -11.64
C PRO A 61 7.87 8.70 -12.26
N MET A 62 7.93 7.53 -11.63
CA MET A 62 7.21 6.34 -12.07
C MET A 62 5.70 6.55 -12.00
N PHE A 63 5.17 7.08 -10.89
CA PHE A 63 3.73 7.33 -10.77
C PHE A 63 3.24 8.36 -11.80
N LYS A 64 4.04 9.41 -12.04
CA LYS A 64 3.75 10.39 -13.09
C LYS A 64 3.71 9.75 -14.48
N GLU A 65 4.74 8.99 -14.86
CA GLU A 65 4.81 8.34 -16.18
C GLU A 65 3.65 7.33 -16.37
N MET A 66 3.23 6.63 -15.31
CA MET A 66 2.06 5.76 -15.37
C MET A 66 0.75 6.52 -15.62
N ALA A 67 0.57 7.69 -15.00
CA ALA A 67 -0.59 8.54 -15.26
C ALA A 67 -0.56 9.13 -16.67
N GLU A 68 0.60 9.59 -17.15
CA GLU A 68 0.78 10.08 -18.52
C GLU A 68 0.49 8.99 -19.56
N ALA A 69 1.04 7.79 -19.37
CA ALA A 69 0.78 6.65 -20.26
C ALA A 69 -0.72 6.28 -20.30
N ALA A 70 -1.41 6.37 -19.16
CA ALA A 70 -2.86 6.19 -19.09
C ALA A 70 -3.60 7.25 -19.90
N LEU A 71 -3.26 8.54 -19.75
CA LEU A 71 -3.89 9.64 -20.48
C LEU A 71 -3.64 9.56 -21.99
N ASP A 72 -2.42 9.23 -22.40
CA ASP A 72 -2.03 9.15 -23.81
C ASP A 72 -2.70 7.98 -24.54
N ILE A 73 -2.83 6.83 -23.88
CA ILE A 73 -3.46 5.63 -24.46
C ILE A 73 -4.98 5.72 -24.39
N GLY A 74 -5.53 6.29 -23.31
CA GLY A 74 -6.95 6.64 -23.20
C GLY A 74 -7.92 5.46 -23.01
N GLU A 75 -7.45 4.22 -22.99
CA GLU A 75 -8.29 3.04 -22.77
C GLU A 75 -7.58 1.90 -22.03
N VAL A 76 -8.39 1.05 -21.40
CA VAL A 76 -7.89 -0.19 -20.79
C VAL A 76 -7.64 -1.23 -21.87
N GLY A 77 -6.38 -1.63 -22.03
CA GLY A 77 -5.98 -2.65 -22.99
C GLY A 77 -4.57 -3.16 -22.75
N LEU A 78 -4.17 -4.17 -23.53
CA LEU A 78 -2.81 -4.74 -23.48
C LEU A 78 -1.70 -3.68 -23.65
N PRO A 79 -1.82 -2.69 -24.57
CA PRO A 79 -0.79 -1.65 -24.72
C PRO A 79 -0.54 -0.88 -23.43
N LEU A 80 -1.61 -0.43 -22.75
CA LEU A 80 -1.48 0.25 -21.46
C LEU A 80 -0.92 -0.69 -20.39
N ARG A 81 -1.43 -1.91 -20.31
CA ARG A 81 -0.96 -2.88 -19.31
C ARG A 81 0.54 -3.15 -19.43
N GLU A 82 1.05 -3.31 -20.64
CA GLU A 82 2.47 -3.55 -20.91
C GLU A 82 3.31 -2.30 -20.67
N ALA A 83 2.80 -1.10 -21.01
CA ALA A 83 3.43 0.17 -20.67
C ALA A 83 3.59 0.33 -19.15
N LEU A 84 2.51 0.14 -18.37
CA LEU A 84 2.56 0.17 -16.91
C LEU A 84 3.51 -0.89 -16.35
N GLY A 85 3.54 -2.09 -16.95
CA GLY A 85 4.47 -3.15 -16.57
C GLY A 85 5.93 -2.75 -16.74
N ARG A 86 6.28 -2.11 -17.88
CA ARG A 86 7.61 -1.57 -18.13
C ARG A 86 7.97 -0.48 -17.12
N ILE A 87 7.11 0.53 -16.98
CA ILE A 87 7.33 1.67 -16.07
C ILE A 87 7.49 1.19 -14.62
N GLY A 88 6.67 0.23 -14.18
CA GLY A 88 6.77 -0.34 -12.83
C GLY A 88 8.08 -1.07 -12.58
N ARG A 89 8.62 -1.79 -13.56
CA ARG A 89 9.95 -2.43 -13.45
C ARG A 89 11.08 -1.42 -13.37
N GLU A 90 11.00 -0.35 -14.15
CA GLU A 90 11.98 0.75 -14.11
C GLU A 90 11.91 1.49 -12.77
N GLY A 91 10.71 1.73 -12.24
CA GLY A 91 10.51 2.29 -10.91
C GLY A 91 11.00 1.37 -9.79
N GLU A 92 10.80 0.06 -9.88
CA GLU A 92 11.38 -0.91 -8.94
C GLU A 92 12.92 -0.86 -8.96
N GLN A 93 13.54 -0.77 -10.15
CA GLN A 93 14.99 -0.63 -10.27
C GLN A 93 15.49 0.68 -9.66
N ALA A 94 14.80 1.80 -9.90
CA ALA A 94 15.14 3.09 -9.31
C ALA A 94 15.03 3.04 -7.79
N MET A 95 13.95 2.46 -7.27
CA MET A 95 13.75 2.24 -5.84
C MET A 95 14.91 1.42 -5.25
N LEU A 96 15.23 0.27 -5.83
CA LEU A 96 16.30 -0.60 -5.35
C LEU A 96 17.68 0.10 -5.42
N ALA A 97 17.93 0.93 -6.43
CA ALA A 97 19.15 1.73 -6.49
C ALA A 97 19.21 2.76 -5.34
N THR A 98 18.10 3.44 -5.05
CA THR A 98 17.98 4.39 -3.93
C THR A 98 18.12 3.70 -2.58
N THR A 99 17.60 2.48 -2.43
CA THR A 99 17.56 1.73 -1.17
C THR A 99 18.71 0.75 -0.99
N GLN A 100 19.74 0.82 -1.84
CA GLN A 100 20.91 -0.07 -1.81
C GLN A 100 20.55 -1.57 -1.88
N GLY A 101 19.50 -1.89 -2.65
CA GLY A 101 19.02 -3.24 -2.87
C GLY A 101 17.98 -3.72 -1.85
N VAL A 102 17.61 -2.91 -0.86
CA VAL A 102 16.58 -3.27 0.12
C VAL A 102 15.19 -3.13 -0.51
N ASN A 103 14.39 -4.19 -0.42
CA ASN A 103 13.03 -4.17 -0.93
C ASN A 103 12.08 -3.44 0.04
N THR A 104 11.66 -2.23 -0.34
CA THR A 104 10.88 -1.34 0.54
C THR A 104 9.40 -1.28 0.18
N HIS A 105 9.07 -0.93 -1.08
CA HIS A 105 7.68 -0.65 -1.52
C HIS A 105 7.27 -1.45 -2.76
N ARG A 106 7.81 -2.66 -2.98
CA ARG A 106 7.51 -3.41 -4.21
C ARG A 106 6.02 -3.76 -4.37
N GLY A 107 5.31 -4.08 -3.29
CA GLY A 107 3.86 -4.32 -3.37
C GLY A 107 3.09 -3.01 -3.61
N ALA A 108 3.51 -1.92 -2.97
CA ALA A 108 3.00 -0.57 -3.23
C ALA A 108 3.17 -0.10 -4.68
N ILE A 109 4.33 -0.36 -5.33
CA ILE A 109 4.55 -0.06 -6.76
C ILE A 109 3.44 -0.67 -7.61
N TRP A 110 3.06 -1.92 -7.31
CA TRP A 110 2.00 -2.61 -8.02
C TRP A 110 0.63 -2.00 -7.75
N ALA A 111 0.26 -1.87 -6.47
CA ALA A 111 -1.06 -1.40 -6.07
C ALA A 111 -1.29 0.07 -6.47
N LEU A 112 -0.43 0.98 -6.03
CA LEU A 112 -0.54 2.40 -6.34
C LEU A 112 -0.29 2.68 -7.83
N GLY A 113 0.58 1.92 -8.50
CA GLY A 113 0.81 2.13 -9.93
C GLY A 113 -0.45 1.89 -10.77
N LEU A 114 -1.16 0.79 -10.49
CA LEU A 114 -2.44 0.51 -11.14
C LEU A 114 -3.53 1.51 -10.76
N LEU A 115 -3.61 1.91 -9.48
CA LEU A 115 -4.60 2.88 -9.02
C LEU A 115 -4.36 4.28 -9.61
N THR A 116 -3.10 4.71 -9.74
CA THR A 116 -2.72 5.98 -10.36
C THR A 116 -3.11 6.02 -11.83
N ALA A 117 -2.77 4.99 -12.60
CA ALA A 117 -3.19 4.88 -13.99
C ALA A 117 -4.72 4.83 -14.14
N ALA A 118 -5.40 4.09 -13.27
CA ALA A 118 -6.84 3.99 -13.26
C ALA A 118 -7.54 5.32 -12.90
N ALA A 119 -7.00 6.07 -11.96
CA ALA A 119 -7.49 7.40 -11.58
C ALA A 119 -7.30 8.42 -12.71
N ALA A 120 -6.22 8.31 -13.49
CA ALA A 120 -6.01 9.14 -14.66
C ALA A 120 -7.01 8.82 -15.80
N LEU A 121 -7.34 7.54 -16.00
CA LEU A 121 -8.27 7.09 -17.05
C LEU A 121 -9.75 7.32 -16.70
N GLU A 122 -10.18 6.82 -15.55
CA GLU A 122 -11.59 6.77 -15.16
C GLU A 122 -11.72 7.04 -13.65
N PRO A 123 -11.68 8.33 -13.25
CA PRO A 123 -11.64 8.73 -11.85
C PRO A 123 -12.88 8.28 -11.04
N ARG A 124 -14.00 7.95 -11.69
CA ARG A 124 -15.23 7.50 -11.03
C ARG A 124 -15.27 6.00 -10.76
N ALA A 125 -14.36 5.23 -11.34
CA ALA A 125 -14.34 3.77 -11.24
C ALA A 125 -12.91 3.22 -11.00
N VAL A 126 -12.10 3.95 -10.24
CA VAL A 126 -10.65 3.69 -10.05
C VAL A 126 -10.35 2.21 -9.74
N THR A 127 -10.99 1.63 -8.73
CA THR A 127 -10.72 0.23 -8.33
C THR A 127 -11.15 -0.78 -9.38
N LEU A 128 -12.27 -0.54 -10.06
CA LEU A 128 -12.75 -1.38 -11.15
C LEU A 128 -11.82 -1.30 -12.38
N THR A 129 -11.36 -0.11 -12.73
CA THR A 129 -10.43 0.12 -13.83
C THR A 129 -9.07 -0.52 -13.54
N ALA A 130 -8.55 -0.36 -12.32
CA ALA A 130 -7.34 -1.02 -11.86
C ALA A 130 -7.48 -2.57 -11.90
N ALA A 131 -8.64 -3.10 -11.52
CA ALA A 131 -8.93 -4.54 -11.62
C ALA A 131 -8.90 -5.05 -13.07
N LYS A 132 -9.54 -4.32 -13.99
CA LYS A 132 -9.50 -4.66 -15.43
C LYS A 132 -8.06 -4.68 -15.95
N LEU A 133 -7.22 -3.71 -15.56
CA LEU A 133 -5.79 -3.71 -15.90
C LEU A 133 -5.07 -4.92 -15.28
N ALA A 134 -5.31 -5.24 -14.02
CA ALA A 134 -4.65 -6.36 -13.33
C ALA A 134 -5.01 -7.75 -13.89
N LEU A 135 -6.18 -7.87 -14.53
CA LEU A 135 -6.62 -9.09 -15.23
C LEU A 135 -5.87 -9.30 -16.56
N LEU A 136 -5.32 -8.25 -17.15
CA LEU A 136 -4.54 -8.34 -18.38
C LEU A 136 -3.12 -8.87 -18.09
N ASN A 137 -2.67 -9.79 -18.93
CA ASN A 137 -1.34 -10.37 -18.82
C ASN A 137 -0.29 -9.43 -19.47
N ASP A 138 0.81 -9.18 -18.76
CA ASP A 138 1.98 -8.52 -19.33
C ASP A 138 2.97 -9.59 -19.80
N ARG A 139 3.16 -9.69 -21.12
CA ARG A 139 4.05 -10.70 -21.72
C ARG A 139 5.53 -10.55 -21.33
N TYR A 140 5.91 -9.36 -20.87
CA TYR A 140 7.26 -9.03 -20.42
C TYR A 140 7.42 -9.17 -18.91
N ALA A 141 6.37 -9.59 -18.18
CA ALA A 141 6.46 -9.84 -16.77
C ALA A 141 7.50 -10.95 -16.51
N PRO A 142 8.48 -10.70 -15.62
CA PRO A 142 9.51 -11.68 -15.35
C PRO A 142 8.88 -12.92 -14.71
N GLN A 143 9.42 -14.11 -15.03
CA GLN A 143 8.97 -15.38 -14.47
C GLN A 143 9.69 -15.88 -13.18
N PRO A 144 10.53 -15.13 -12.45
CA PRO A 144 11.14 -15.66 -11.25
C PRO A 144 10.13 -15.76 -10.10
N MET A 145 10.39 -16.69 -9.19
CA MET A 145 9.59 -16.93 -7.99
C MET A 145 9.83 -15.84 -6.94
N SER A 146 9.00 -14.80 -6.93
CA SER A 146 8.96 -13.82 -5.82
C SER A 146 8.57 -14.48 -4.49
N HIS A 147 8.85 -13.85 -3.35
CA HIS A 147 8.37 -14.34 -2.05
C HIS A 147 6.85 -14.53 -2.04
N GLY A 148 6.11 -13.61 -2.67
CA GLY A 148 4.66 -13.73 -2.85
C GLY A 148 4.26 -14.95 -3.68
N ALA A 149 4.96 -15.24 -4.78
CA ALA A 149 4.71 -16.43 -5.59
C ALA A 149 5.02 -17.74 -4.84
N GLN A 150 6.09 -17.76 -4.03
CA GLN A 150 6.42 -18.90 -3.18
C GLN A 150 5.36 -19.15 -2.10
N VAL A 151 4.90 -18.07 -1.46
CA VAL A 151 3.83 -18.12 -0.45
C VAL A 151 2.50 -18.55 -1.06
N ALA A 152 2.13 -18.02 -2.22
CA ALA A 152 0.93 -18.41 -2.95
C ALA A 152 0.96 -19.90 -3.30
N GLN A 153 2.10 -20.43 -3.77
CA GLN A 153 2.26 -21.85 -4.04
C GLN A 153 2.17 -22.71 -2.76
N ARG A 154 2.75 -22.25 -1.66
CA ARG A 154 2.81 -23.02 -0.40
C ARG A 154 1.51 -23.00 0.39
N TYR A 155 0.80 -21.87 0.40
CA TYR A 155 -0.34 -21.63 1.29
C TYR A 155 -1.65 -21.31 0.57
N GLY A 156 -1.64 -21.16 -0.77
CA GLY A 156 -2.81 -20.72 -1.53
C GLY A 156 -3.22 -19.27 -1.24
N ALA A 157 -2.34 -18.49 -0.62
CA ALA A 157 -2.61 -17.11 -0.24
C ALA A 157 -2.69 -16.20 -1.47
N ARG A 158 -3.61 -15.24 -1.41
CA ARG A 158 -3.76 -14.18 -2.41
C ARG A 158 -2.66 -13.14 -2.20
N GLY A 159 -1.91 -12.81 -3.25
CA GLY A 159 -0.92 -11.75 -3.22
C GLY A 159 -1.49 -10.41 -3.68
N ALA A 160 -0.61 -9.43 -3.84
CA ALA A 160 -0.96 -8.09 -4.34
C ALA A 160 -1.63 -8.12 -5.74
N ARG A 161 -1.31 -9.14 -6.56
CA ARG A 161 -1.93 -9.31 -7.88
C ARG A 161 -3.40 -9.67 -7.76
N GLU A 162 -3.71 -10.68 -6.94
CA GLU A 162 -5.09 -11.14 -6.74
C GLU A 162 -5.93 -10.05 -6.06
N GLU A 163 -5.38 -9.31 -5.08
CA GLU A 163 -6.04 -8.14 -4.50
C GLU A 163 -6.42 -7.12 -5.58
N ALA A 164 -5.49 -6.77 -6.48
CA ALA A 164 -5.75 -5.84 -7.57
C ALA A 164 -6.81 -6.39 -8.54
N GLN A 165 -6.74 -7.67 -8.93
CA GLN A 165 -7.70 -8.31 -9.84
C GLN A 165 -9.13 -8.34 -9.30
N LEU A 166 -9.29 -8.36 -7.98
CA LEU A 166 -10.58 -8.30 -7.30
C LEU A 166 -11.05 -6.87 -6.99
N GLY A 167 -10.28 -5.85 -7.38
CA GLY A 167 -10.62 -4.44 -7.13
C GLY A 167 -10.31 -4.00 -5.69
N PHE A 168 -9.26 -4.55 -5.08
CA PHE A 168 -8.77 -4.21 -3.74
C PHE A 168 -9.84 -4.37 -2.64
N PRO A 169 -10.37 -5.60 -2.40
CA PRO A 169 -11.37 -5.85 -1.37
C PRO A 169 -10.89 -5.48 0.03
N SER A 170 -9.62 -5.71 0.38
CA SER A 170 -9.08 -5.27 1.68
C SER A 170 -9.14 -3.75 1.85
N VAL A 171 -8.97 -2.98 0.77
CA VAL A 171 -9.09 -1.52 0.82
C VAL A 171 -10.55 -1.08 0.88
N THR A 172 -11.36 -1.55 -0.07
CA THR A 172 -12.74 -1.07 -0.27
C THR A 172 -13.74 -1.58 0.76
N GLN A 173 -13.51 -2.77 1.33
CA GLN A 173 -14.44 -3.43 2.24
C GLN A 173 -13.98 -3.40 3.70
N ARG A 174 -12.67 -3.15 3.97
CA ARG A 174 -12.11 -3.10 5.33
C ARG A 174 -11.51 -1.74 5.65
N GLY A 175 -10.45 -1.35 4.93
CA GLY A 175 -9.67 -0.14 5.20
C GLY A 175 -10.49 1.15 5.17
N LEU A 176 -11.09 1.47 4.02
CA LEU A 176 -11.89 2.70 3.84
C LEU A 176 -13.09 2.78 4.79
N PRO A 177 -13.93 1.71 4.93
CA PRO A 177 -15.03 1.75 5.88
C PRO A 177 -14.59 1.99 7.33
N GLN A 178 -13.48 1.38 7.77
CA GLN A 178 -12.96 1.58 9.12
C GLN A 178 -12.36 2.98 9.29
N LEU A 179 -11.61 3.48 8.32
CA LEU A 179 -11.08 4.85 8.31
C LEU A 179 -12.20 5.87 8.54
N HIS A 180 -13.27 5.78 7.74
CA HIS A 180 -14.43 6.67 7.85
C HIS A 180 -15.20 6.48 9.16
N LYS A 181 -15.33 5.25 9.65
CA LYS A 181 -15.92 4.95 10.96
C LYS A 181 -15.16 5.64 12.09
N SER A 182 -13.83 5.50 12.14
CA SER A 182 -12.99 6.12 13.18
C SER A 182 -12.99 7.65 13.09
N ARG A 183 -12.99 8.22 11.88
CA ARG A 183 -13.16 9.68 11.69
C ARG A 183 -14.50 10.19 12.21
N ARG A 184 -15.61 9.51 11.90
CA ARG A 184 -16.95 9.86 12.41
C ARG A 184 -17.04 9.74 13.94
N ALA A 185 -16.21 8.90 14.55
CA ALA A 185 -16.07 8.78 15.99
C ALA A 185 -15.10 9.80 16.61
N TYR A 186 -14.56 10.74 15.83
CA TYR A 186 -13.58 11.75 16.27
C TYR A 186 -12.31 11.16 16.89
N ALA A 187 -11.88 9.98 16.41
CA ALA A 187 -10.69 9.29 16.92
C ALA A 187 -9.37 10.07 16.68
N GLY A 188 -9.38 11.08 15.81
CA GLY A 188 -8.19 11.76 15.30
C GLY A 188 -7.58 11.01 14.12
N GLU A 189 -6.93 11.75 13.22
CA GLU A 189 -6.51 11.21 11.91
C GLU A 189 -5.50 10.06 12.03
N GLN A 190 -4.51 10.17 12.91
CA GLN A 190 -3.54 9.08 13.11
C GLN A 190 -4.22 7.79 13.59
N ASN A 191 -5.12 7.87 14.57
CA ASN A 191 -5.83 6.68 15.06
C ASN A 191 -6.78 6.12 14.00
N ALA A 192 -7.40 6.97 13.17
CA ALA A 192 -8.28 6.51 12.10
C ALA A 192 -7.51 5.73 11.01
N ARG A 193 -6.32 6.21 10.62
CA ARG A 193 -5.43 5.50 9.69
C ARG A 193 -4.88 4.20 10.29
N LEU A 194 -4.57 4.21 11.58
CA LEU A 194 -4.12 3.03 12.32
C LEU A 194 -5.23 1.98 12.43
N ASP A 195 -6.46 2.38 12.73
CA ASP A 195 -7.61 1.47 12.74
C ASP A 195 -7.89 0.91 11.34
N ALA A 196 -7.68 1.70 10.27
CA ALA A 196 -7.79 1.22 8.89
C ALA A 196 -6.74 0.14 8.57
N LEU A 197 -5.48 0.34 8.98
CA LEU A 197 -4.43 -0.68 8.88
C LEU A 197 -4.84 -1.96 9.61
N LEU A 198 -5.31 -1.84 10.86
CA LEU A 198 -5.75 -2.98 11.65
C LEU A 198 -6.92 -3.71 10.99
N ALA A 199 -7.88 -2.98 10.41
CA ALA A 199 -9.00 -3.58 9.69
C ALA A 199 -8.56 -4.36 8.44
N ILE A 200 -7.54 -3.89 7.71
CA ILE A 200 -6.91 -4.65 6.62
C ILE A 200 -6.28 -5.93 7.18
N MET A 201 -5.51 -5.82 8.28
CA MET A 201 -4.80 -6.94 8.90
C MET A 201 -5.72 -8.06 9.41
N THR A 202 -6.98 -7.78 9.76
CA THR A 202 -7.90 -8.80 10.31
C THR A 202 -8.24 -9.96 9.37
N ASP A 203 -8.15 -9.77 8.05
CA ASP A 203 -8.55 -10.80 7.05
C ASP A 203 -7.50 -11.01 5.95
N LEU A 204 -6.59 -10.05 5.74
CA LEU A 204 -5.56 -10.17 4.73
C LEU A 204 -4.67 -11.39 4.99
N ALA A 205 -4.56 -12.28 4.01
CA ALA A 205 -3.55 -13.33 3.96
C ALA A 205 -2.18 -12.72 3.59
N ASP A 206 -1.59 -11.94 4.50
CA ASP A 206 -0.40 -11.14 4.23
C ASP A 206 0.80 -12.03 3.85
N THR A 207 1.25 -11.90 2.60
CA THR A 207 2.34 -12.73 2.07
C THR A 207 3.70 -12.43 2.72
N CYS A 208 3.93 -11.22 3.22
CA CYS A 208 5.15 -10.85 3.94
C CYS A 208 5.19 -11.54 5.32
N VAL A 209 4.05 -11.61 6.01
CA VAL A 209 3.92 -12.35 7.27
C VAL A 209 4.06 -13.85 7.04
N LEU A 210 3.33 -14.42 6.08
CA LEU A 210 3.39 -15.85 5.77
C LEU A 210 4.79 -16.30 5.36
N TYR A 211 5.54 -15.46 4.64
CA TYR A 211 6.91 -15.75 4.26
C TYR A 211 7.85 -15.82 5.47
N ARG A 212 7.71 -14.89 6.43
CA ARG A 212 8.65 -14.75 7.55
C ARG A 212 8.29 -15.59 8.78
N ALA A 213 7.00 -15.69 9.08
CA ALA A 213 6.47 -16.23 10.33
C ALA A 213 5.39 -17.31 10.12
N GLY A 214 5.08 -17.66 8.87
CA GLY A 214 4.12 -18.71 8.54
C GLY A 214 2.69 -18.41 9.03
N THR A 215 1.90 -19.47 9.16
CA THR A 215 0.48 -19.36 9.57
C THR A 215 0.30 -18.94 11.02
N GLU A 216 1.29 -19.19 11.88
CA GLU A 216 1.28 -18.72 13.28
C GLU A 216 1.35 -17.19 13.33
N GLY A 217 2.32 -16.59 12.61
CA GLY A 217 2.41 -15.13 12.49
C GLY A 217 1.16 -14.52 11.87
N LEU A 218 0.58 -15.18 10.85
CA LEU A 218 -0.65 -14.71 10.22
C LEU A 218 -1.83 -14.72 11.20
N ALA A 219 -1.99 -15.81 11.95
CA ALA A 219 -3.06 -15.91 12.95
C ALA A 219 -2.89 -14.87 14.08
N ALA A 220 -1.66 -14.68 14.58
CA ALA A 220 -1.35 -13.66 15.57
C ALA A 220 -1.70 -12.24 15.07
N MET A 221 -1.34 -11.95 13.81
CA MET A 221 -1.67 -10.68 13.16
C MET A 221 -3.17 -10.43 13.09
N GLN A 222 -3.93 -11.40 12.55
CA GLN A 222 -5.37 -11.26 12.34
C GLN A 222 -6.13 -11.15 13.66
N GLN A 223 -5.83 -12.03 14.62
CA GLN A 223 -6.51 -12.06 15.91
C GLN A 223 -6.18 -10.83 16.76
N GLY A 224 -4.90 -10.45 16.84
CA GLY A 224 -4.51 -9.28 17.62
C GLY A 224 -5.04 -7.98 17.00
N ALA A 225 -5.04 -7.84 15.67
CA ALA A 225 -5.66 -6.69 15.01
C ALA A 225 -7.16 -6.59 15.31
N GLN A 226 -7.88 -7.72 15.28
CA GLN A 226 -9.30 -7.76 15.65
C GLN A 226 -9.51 -7.39 17.12
N ALA A 227 -8.65 -7.87 18.03
CA ALA A 227 -8.72 -7.55 19.45
C ALA A 227 -8.55 -6.04 19.74
N VAL A 228 -7.70 -5.34 18.98
CA VAL A 228 -7.58 -3.87 19.09
C VAL A 228 -8.89 -3.19 18.69
N LEU A 229 -9.49 -3.60 17.57
CA LEU A 229 -10.72 -3.01 17.07
C LEU A 229 -11.91 -3.31 18.00
N ASP A 230 -12.00 -4.54 18.53
CA ASP A 230 -13.03 -4.96 19.49
C ASP A 230 -12.91 -4.22 20.82
N ALA A 231 -11.69 -3.87 21.24
CA ALA A 231 -11.42 -3.03 22.41
C ALA A 231 -11.75 -1.54 22.18
N GLY A 232 -12.33 -1.18 21.04
CA GLY A 232 -12.76 0.18 20.69
C GLY A 232 -11.79 0.97 19.82
N GLY A 233 -10.78 0.31 19.24
CA GLY A 233 -9.80 0.93 18.35
C GLY A 233 -8.68 1.67 19.09
N SER A 234 -7.67 2.08 18.33
CA SER A 234 -6.40 2.64 18.81
C SER A 234 -6.52 3.96 19.58
N ALA A 235 -7.64 4.68 19.44
CA ALA A 235 -7.93 5.89 20.21
C ALA A 235 -8.28 5.61 21.69
N THR A 236 -8.69 4.40 22.03
CA THR A 236 -9.10 4.02 23.39
C THR A 236 -7.92 3.52 24.22
N LEU A 237 -8.03 3.61 25.55
CA LEU A 237 -7.00 3.04 26.43
C LEU A 237 -6.90 1.51 26.30
N ALA A 238 -8.04 0.83 26.17
CA ALA A 238 -8.08 -0.63 26.00
C ALA A 238 -7.47 -1.05 24.66
N GLY A 239 -7.84 -0.38 23.56
CA GLY A 239 -7.26 -0.62 22.23
C GLY A 239 -5.76 -0.36 22.17
N ARG A 240 -5.25 0.70 22.82
CA ARG A 240 -3.78 0.92 22.90
C ARG A 240 -3.02 -0.20 23.61
N ARG A 241 -3.61 -0.80 24.66
CA ARG A 241 -3.00 -1.95 25.35
C ARG A 241 -2.94 -3.17 24.43
N GLN A 242 -4.06 -3.48 23.77
CA GLN A 242 -4.11 -4.56 22.79
C GLN A 242 -3.14 -4.34 21.62
N LEU A 243 -2.98 -3.09 21.18
CA LEU A 243 -2.06 -2.77 20.10
C LEU A 243 -0.60 -2.98 20.52
N HIS A 244 -0.27 -2.64 21.77
CA HIS A 244 1.05 -2.91 22.30
C HIS A 244 1.31 -4.42 22.44
N GLU A 245 0.33 -5.20 22.89
CA GLU A 245 0.42 -6.67 22.97
C GLU A 245 0.62 -7.28 21.56
N LEU A 246 -0.15 -6.82 20.57
CA LEU A 246 0.01 -7.22 19.17
C LEU A 246 1.42 -6.91 18.65
N ASP A 247 1.93 -5.69 18.89
CA ASP A 247 3.26 -5.26 18.47
C ASP A 247 4.35 -6.18 19.04
N LEU A 248 4.30 -6.46 20.34
CA LEU A 248 5.24 -7.38 21.00
C LEU A 248 5.17 -8.80 20.43
N GLN A 249 3.95 -9.30 20.19
CA GLN A 249 3.75 -10.65 19.65
C GLN A 249 4.30 -10.77 18.23
N LEU A 250 4.02 -9.81 17.35
CA LEU A 250 4.51 -9.83 15.98
C LEU A 250 6.03 -9.67 15.91
N LEU A 251 6.62 -8.83 16.77
CA LEU A 251 8.07 -8.70 16.88
C LEU A 251 8.73 -10.02 17.31
N ALA A 252 8.16 -10.71 18.32
CA ALA A 252 8.67 -12.00 18.78
C ALA A 252 8.61 -13.09 17.71
N LEU A 253 7.59 -13.06 16.86
CA LEU A 253 7.42 -13.98 15.73
C LEU A 253 8.19 -13.57 14.47
N ASN A 254 8.88 -12.42 14.50
CA ASN A 254 9.52 -11.83 13.33
C ASN A 254 8.54 -11.61 12.15
N ALA A 255 7.27 -11.36 12.47
CA ALA A 255 6.17 -11.16 11.55
C ALA A 255 6.09 -9.69 11.14
N SER A 256 6.30 -9.38 9.86
CA SER A 256 6.19 -8.02 9.32
C SER A 256 4.97 -7.92 8.38
N PRO A 257 3.90 -7.20 8.77
CA PRO A 257 2.69 -6.95 7.97
C PRO A 257 2.87 -6.05 6.73
N GLY A 258 3.91 -6.30 5.93
CA GLY A 258 4.26 -5.43 4.80
C GLY A 258 3.19 -5.35 3.72
N GLY A 259 2.43 -6.42 3.47
CA GLY A 259 1.32 -6.39 2.52
C GLY A 259 0.17 -5.51 3.01
N ALA A 260 -0.12 -5.54 4.32
CA ALA A 260 -1.10 -4.66 4.94
C ALA A 260 -0.66 -3.18 4.89
N ALA A 261 0.63 -2.90 5.05
CA ALA A 261 1.21 -1.56 4.88
C ALA A 261 1.03 -1.04 3.45
N ASP A 262 1.40 -1.84 2.44
CA ASP A 262 1.21 -1.48 1.02
C ASP A 262 -0.27 -1.18 0.70
N LEU A 263 -1.19 -1.97 1.25
CA LEU A 263 -2.64 -1.75 1.08
C LEU A 263 -3.17 -0.57 1.89
N LEU A 264 -2.56 -0.22 3.02
CA LEU A 264 -2.87 1.02 3.72
C LEU A 264 -2.51 2.22 2.85
N ALA A 265 -1.34 2.24 2.21
CA ALA A 265 -0.97 3.31 1.28
C ALA A 265 -1.99 3.42 0.13
N ALA A 266 -2.42 2.29 -0.45
CA ALA A 266 -3.50 2.27 -1.44
C ALA A 266 -4.83 2.83 -0.89
N CYS A 267 -5.18 2.51 0.36
CA CYS A 267 -6.35 3.05 1.05
C CYS A 267 -6.29 4.56 1.21
N LEU A 268 -5.15 5.11 1.64
CA LEU A 268 -4.95 6.56 1.81
C LEU A 268 -4.96 7.29 0.47
N PHE A 269 -4.45 6.67 -0.58
CA PHE A 269 -4.51 7.21 -1.94
C PHE A 269 -5.95 7.36 -2.42
N ILE A 270 -6.78 6.31 -2.32
CA ILE A 270 -8.19 6.36 -2.73
C ILE A 270 -8.98 7.36 -1.88
N ASP A 271 -8.78 7.37 -0.56
CA ASP A 271 -9.45 8.32 0.33
C ASP A 271 -9.13 9.79 -0.03
N ARG A 272 -7.89 10.06 -0.49
CA ARG A 272 -7.49 11.38 -0.95
C ARG A 272 -8.12 11.75 -2.29
N LEU A 273 -8.30 10.79 -3.21
CA LEU A 273 -8.99 11.00 -4.48
C LEU A 273 -10.44 11.42 -4.27
N ASP A 274 -11.16 10.73 -3.37
CA ASP A 274 -12.56 11.05 -3.03
C ASP A 274 -12.73 12.46 -2.45
N GLY A 275 -11.69 13.02 -1.84
CA GLY A 275 -11.69 14.38 -1.31
C GLY A 275 -11.21 15.46 -2.30
N ALA A 276 -10.60 15.07 -3.42
CA ALA A 276 -9.95 15.98 -4.36
C ALA A 276 -10.63 16.07 -5.75
N LEU A 277 -11.51 15.13 -6.07
CA LEU A 277 -12.28 15.04 -7.32
C LEU A 277 -13.76 15.34 -7.09
#